data_AF-A0A6L6YFR0-F1
#
_entry.id   AF-A0A6L6YFR0-F1
#
_cell.length_a   1.000
_cell.length_b   1.000
_cell.length_c   1.000
_cell.angle_alpha   90.00
_cell.angle_beta   90.00
_cell.angle_gamma   90.00
#
_symmetry.space_group_name_H-M   'P 1'
#
loop_
_entity.id
_entity.type
_entity.pdbx_description
1 polymer ?
#
loop_
_entity_poly.entity_id
_entity_poly.type
_entity_poly.pdbx_seq_one_letter_code
_entity_poly.pdbx_strand_id
1 'polypeptide(L)'
;MTAKFSFLAALAAMDAAALAETVAIPIPFCGFYESALSGFIDDEIDSAIEYENTETGANLDSDDFNLRPSIRINLANKYAGFYPDWLKEHTSEIDDGASVDIAVSFDHLDSPAYYNYRTDYLYCKISRRDVLRCGAWLESRDKNYFADYVYGVLKPRSGFIPRYDNDIDRWEDCSAWSGVQLSLVLDALQSYLERTEDVYPADLSFTEYLNESSQIAIWDYMERRAAK
;
A
#
# COMPACT_ATOMS: atom_id res chain seq x y z
N MET A 1 25.17 -11.69 -1.63
CA MET A 1 25.39 -12.12 -3.03
C MET A 1 25.30 -10.84 -3.87
N THR A 2 26.20 -10.54 -4.80
CA THR A 2 26.09 -9.29 -5.56
C THR A 2 25.20 -9.53 -6.77
N ALA A 3 24.01 -8.91 -6.78
CA ALA A 3 23.08 -9.01 -7.91
C ALA A 3 23.66 -8.32 -9.16
N LYS A 4 23.42 -8.90 -10.33
CA LYS A 4 23.78 -8.29 -11.62
C LYS A 4 22.73 -7.30 -12.09
N PHE A 5 21.47 -7.51 -11.72
CA PHE A 5 20.38 -6.60 -12.02
C PHE A 5 20.65 -5.17 -11.50
N SER A 6 20.22 -4.17 -12.28
CA SER A 6 20.32 -2.74 -11.92
C SER A 6 19.10 -2.01 -12.47
N PHE A 7 18.41 -1.27 -11.61
CA PHE A 7 17.29 -0.41 -11.97
C PHE A 7 17.74 0.78 -12.82
N LEU A 8 18.91 1.35 -12.52
CA LEU A 8 19.47 2.43 -13.34
C LEU A 8 19.76 1.96 -14.78
N ALA A 9 20.32 0.75 -14.92
CA ALA A 9 20.55 0.17 -16.25
C ALA A 9 19.22 -0.13 -16.97
N ALA A 10 18.22 -0.66 -16.27
CA ALA A 10 16.87 -0.88 -16.79
C ALA A 10 16.22 0.42 -17.30
N LEU A 11 16.21 1.47 -16.48
CA LEU A 11 15.68 2.79 -16.86
C LEU A 11 16.36 3.37 -18.10
N ALA A 12 17.68 3.16 -18.24
CA ALA A 12 18.44 3.66 -19.40
C ALA A 12 18.22 2.83 -20.67
N ALA A 13 17.90 1.55 -20.54
CA ALA A 13 17.74 0.62 -21.67
C ALA A 13 16.31 0.60 -22.25
N MET A 14 15.29 0.86 -21.41
CA MET A 14 13.89 0.82 -21.83
C MET A 14 13.50 2.05 -22.67
N ASP A 15 12.62 1.83 -23.64
CA ASP A 15 12.08 2.93 -24.43
C ASP A 15 11.03 3.75 -23.66
N ALA A 16 10.81 4.98 -24.11
CA ALA A 16 9.92 5.92 -23.44
C ALA A 16 8.45 5.46 -23.38
N ALA A 17 7.97 4.67 -24.36
CA ALA A 17 6.60 4.18 -24.37
C ALA A 17 6.41 3.06 -23.34
N ALA A 18 7.36 2.13 -23.24
CA ALA A 18 7.36 1.11 -22.20
C ALA A 18 7.45 1.75 -20.80
N LEU A 19 8.31 2.75 -20.63
CA LEU A 19 8.44 3.47 -19.36
C LEU A 19 7.16 4.23 -18.96
N ALA A 20 6.46 4.81 -19.93
CA ALA A 20 5.21 5.55 -19.70
C ALA A 20 3.98 4.65 -19.51
N GLU A 21 4.09 3.34 -19.80
CA GLU A 21 3.00 2.39 -19.58
C GLU A 21 2.58 2.39 -18.10
N THR A 22 1.29 2.57 -17.87
CA THR A 22 0.69 2.43 -16.54
C THR A 22 0.20 1.00 -16.35
N VAL A 23 0.59 0.40 -15.24
CA VAL A 23 0.26 -0.98 -14.90
C VAL A 23 -0.52 -0.97 -13.59
N ALA A 24 -1.49 -1.86 -13.45
CA ALA A 24 -2.16 -2.10 -12.16
C ALA A 24 -1.21 -2.87 -11.24
N ILE A 25 -0.84 -2.26 -10.13
CA ILE A 25 0.16 -2.75 -9.18
C ILE A 25 -0.47 -2.75 -7.80
N PRO A 26 -0.44 -3.87 -7.06
CA PRO A 26 -0.81 -3.84 -5.65
C PRO A 26 0.25 -3.01 -4.91
N ILE A 27 -0.15 -1.93 -4.27
CA ILE A 27 0.76 -1.15 -3.42
C ILE A 27 0.84 -1.79 -2.03
N PRO A 28 1.91 -1.53 -1.25
CA PRO A 28 1.95 -1.90 0.15
C PRO A 28 0.69 -1.39 0.85
N PHE A 29 -0.07 -2.33 1.41
CA PHE A 29 -1.34 -2.05 2.08
C PHE A 29 -1.67 -3.25 2.98
N CYS A 30 -1.82 -3.03 4.28
CA CYS A 30 -2.07 -4.11 5.25
C CYS A 30 -3.49 -4.67 5.20
N GLY A 31 -4.40 -4.03 4.46
CA GLY A 31 -5.80 -4.43 4.36
C GLY A 31 -6.66 -3.93 5.51
N PHE A 32 -7.91 -4.37 5.55
CA PHE A 32 -8.87 -3.96 6.58
C PHE A 32 -9.04 -4.99 7.69
N TYR A 33 -8.76 -6.26 7.43
CA TYR A 33 -9.00 -7.32 8.41
C TYR A 33 -7.89 -7.33 9.48
N GLU A 34 -8.29 -7.20 10.76
CA GLU A 34 -7.38 -7.18 11.92
C GLU A 34 -6.22 -6.17 11.77
N SER A 35 -6.53 -5.00 11.20
CA SER A 35 -5.55 -3.94 10.95
C SER A 35 -5.84 -2.66 11.75
N ALA A 36 -4.88 -1.73 11.76
CA ALA A 36 -5.08 -0.41 12.36
C ALA A 36 -6.26 0.34 11.73
N LEU A 37 -6.52 0.13 10.45
CA LEU A 37 -7.68 0.70 9.76
C LEU A 37 -9.01 0.11 10.25
N SER A 38 -9.08 -1.18 10.60
CA SER A 38 -10.29 -1.69 11.27
C SER A 38 -10.50 -1.07 12.64
N GLY A 39 -9.43 -0.94 13.44
CA GLY A 39 -9.53 -0.30 14.75
C GLY A 39 -10.01 1.14 14.65
N PHE A 40 -9.46 1.91 13.71
CA PHE A 40 -9.93 3.27 13.42
C PHE A 40 -11.42 3.33 13.07
N ILE A 41 -11.90 2.42 12.20
CA ILE A 41 -13.31 2.37 11.83
C ILE A 41 -14.19 2.10 13.06
N ASP A 42 -13.79 1.14 13.90
CA ASP A 42 -14.55 0.75 15.10
C ASP A 42 -14.59 1.91 16.12
N ASP A 43 -13.45 2.56 16.38
CA ASP A 43 -13.34 3.71 17.30
C ASP A 43 -14.20 4.91 16.84
N GLU A 44 -14.21 5.18 15.53
CA GLU A 44 -15.04 6.24 14.95
C GLU A 44 -16.53 5.91 15.07
N ILE A 45 -16.93 4.65 14.84
CA ILE A 45 -18.32 4.20 15.01
C ILE A 45 -18.77 4.40 16.45
N ASP A 46 -17.97 3.94 17.41
CA ASP A 46 -18.29 4.05 18.83
C ASP A 46 -18.42 5.53 19.25
N SER A 47 -17.51 6.38 18.79
CA SER A 47 -17.55 7.83 19.03
C SER A 47 -18.82 8.47 18.45
N ALA A 48 -19.22 8.09 17.23
CA ALA A 48 -20.42 8.61 16.60
C ALA A 48 -21.72 8.19 17.32
N ILE A 49 -21.77 6.95 17.82
CA ILE A 49 -22.91 6.44 18.60
C ILE A 49 -23.01 7.13 19.96
N GLU A 50 -21.87 7.29 20.66
CA GLU A 50 -21.83 7.98 21.95
C GLU A 50 -22.34 9.43 21.82
N TYR A 51 -21.92 10.12 20.75
CA TYR A 51 -22.40 11.46 20.45
C TYR A 51 -23.92 11.51 20.25
N GLU A 52 -24.47 10.63 19.40
CA GLU A 52 -25.91 10.59 19.12
C GLU A 52 -26.74 10.24 20.37
N ASN A 53 -26.28 9.29 21.19
CA ASN A 53 -26.94 8.94 22.45
C ASN A 53 -26.94 10.12 23.43
N THR A 54 -25.84 10.86 23.50
CA THR A 54 -25.73 12.05 24.35
C THR A 54 -26.66 13.17 23.88
N GLU A 55 -26.73 13.44 22.58
CA GLU A 55 -27.53 14.54 22.01
C GLU A 55 -29.04 14.22 22.00
N THR A 56 -29.42 12.97 21.76
CA THR A 56 -30.84 12.58 21.61
C THR A 56 -31.43 11.89 22.82
N GLY A 57 -30.61 11.47 23.79
CA GLY A 57 -31.03 10.63 24.90
C GLY A 57 -31.44 9.22 24.47
N ALA A 58 -31.04 8.79 23.27
CA ALA A 58 -31.25 7.43 22.80
C ALA A 58 -30.32 6.45 23.53
N ASN A 59 -30.55 5.16 23.32
CA ASN A 59 -29.70 4.07 23.80
C ASN A 59 -29.40 3.14 22.63
N LEU A 60 -28.72 3.70 21.64
CA LEU A 60 -28.28 3.02 20.43
C LEU A 60 -26.96 2.30 20.70
N ASP A 61 -26.75 1.19 20.00
CA ASP A 61 -25.47 0.48 19.92
C ASP A 61 -25.08 0.19 18.46
N SER A 62 -23.95 -0.48 18.24
CA SER A 62 -23.47 -0.80 16.89
C SER A 62 -24.39 -1.76 16.12
N ASP A 63 -25.21 -2.56 16.82
CA ASP A 63 -26.21 -3.44 16.21
C ASP A 63 -27.40 -2.67 15.64
N ASP A 64 -27.60 -1.41 16.03
CA ASP A 64 -28.63 -0.52 15.44
C ASP A 64 -28.23 0.04 14.09
N PHE A 65 -26.99 -0.17 13.64
CA PHE A 65 -26.47 0.38 12.40
C PHE A 65 -25.98 -0.70 11.42
N ASN A 66 -26.02 -0.36 10.14
CA ASN A 66 -25.29 -1.04 9.09
C ASN A 66 -24.22 -0.08 8.56
N LEU A 67 -23.00 -0.60 8.37
CA LEU A 67 -21.95 0.15 7.73
C LEU A 67 -22.02 -0.05 6.21
N ARG A 68 -22.07 1.05 5.47
CA ARG A 68 -22.05 1.03 4.00
C ARG A 68 -20.73 0.44 3.51
N PRO A 69 -20.74 -0.55 2.60
CA PRO A 69 -19.51 -1.12 2.04
C PRO A 69 -18.58 -0.10 1.37
N SER A 70 -19.12 1.06 0.94
CA SER A 70 -18.36 2.13 0.31
C SER A 70 -17.30 2.77 1.20
N ILE A 71 -17.37 2.64 2.53
CA ILE A 71 -16.35 3.19 3.43
C ILE A 71 -14.97 2.62 3.10
N ARG A 72 -14.86 1.31 2.86
CA ARG A 72 -13.59 0.63 2.56
C ARG A 72 -13.01 1.12 1.23
N ILE A 73 -13.86 1.27 0.22
CA ILE A 73 -13.45 1.80 -1.10
C ILE A 73 -12.95 3.24 -0.96
N ASN A 74 -13.66 4.07 -0.19
CA ASN A 74 -13.29 5.47 0.00
C ASN A 74 -12.00 5.62 0.82
N LEU A 75 -11.81 4.81 1.86
CA LEU A 75 -10.56 4.73 2.62
C LEU A 75 -9.40 4.27 1.73
N ALA A 76 -9.60 3.21 0.94
CA ALA A 76 -8.58 2.71 0.03
C ALA A 76 -8.19 3.74 -1.04
N ASN A 77 -9.16 4.50 -1.56
CA ASN A 77 -8.89 5.60 -2.48
C ASN A 77 -8.12 6.76 -1.81
N LYS A 78 -8.47 7.13 -0.58
CA LYS A 78 -7.71 8.12 0.21
C LYS A 78 -6.28 7.64 0.48
N TYR A 79 -6.10 6.37 0.84
CA TYR A 79 -4.78 5.77 1.01
C TYR A 79 -3.95 5.84 -0.27
N ALA A 80 -4.55 5.51 -1.42
CA ALA A 80 -3.87 5.62 -2.71
C ALA A 80 -3.38 7.05 -3.02
N GLY A 81 -4.09 8.08 -2.53
CA GLY A 81 -3.66 9.48 -2.59
C GLY A 81 -2.59 9.85 -1.55
N PHE A 82 -2.62 9.23 -0.36
CA PHE A 82 -1.67 9.49 0.72
C PHE A 82 -0.30 8.82 0.49
N TYR A 83 -0.30 7.58 -0.01
CA TYR A 83 0.91 6.78 -0.22
C TYR A 83 2.04 7.48 -1.00
N PRO A 84 1.80 8.19 -2.13
CA PRO A 84 2.87 8.92 -2.82
C PRO A 84 3.45 10.05 -1.97
N ASP A 85 2.64 10.75 -1.17
CA ASP A 85 3.13 11.81 -0.28
C ASP A 85 3.99 11.21 0.84
N TRP A 86 3.57 10.08 1.42
CA TRP A 86 4.35 9.35 2.41
C TRP A 86 5.71 8.90 1.85
N LEU A 87 5.75 8.34 0.63
CA LEU A 87 7.02 7.99 -0.02
C LEU A 87 7.92 9.21 -0.24
N LYS A 88 7.33 10.32 -0.68
CA LYS A 88 8.05 11.56 -0.96
C LYS A 88 8.67 12.17 0.30
N GLU A 89 7.95 12.10 1.42
CA GLU A 89 8.40 12.61 2.72
C GLU A 89 9.59 11.80 3.27
N HIS A 90 9.55 10.48 3.11
CA HIS A 90 10.53 9.58 3.73
C HIS A 90 11.69 9.19 2.81
N THR A 91 11.62 9.54 1.52
CA THR A 91 12.74 9.38 0.60
C THR A 91 13.55 10.67 0.53
N SER A 92 14.71 10.67 1.20
CA SER A 92 15.69 11.75 1.08
C SER A 92 16.21 11.86 -0.36
N GLU A 93 16.60 13.09 -0.76
CA GLU A 93 17.01 13.45 -2.12
C GLU A 93 18.04 12.47 -2.72
N ILE A 94 17.83 12.05 -3.97
CA ILE A 94 18.91 11.47 -4.80
C ILE A 94 19.72 12.64 -5.37
N ASP A 95 21.04 12.43 -5.46
CA ASP A 95 22.16 13.15 -6.12
C ASP A 95 21.87 14.06 -7.37
N ASP A 96 20.79 14.85 -7.32
CA ASP A 96 20.43 16.00 -8.18
C ASP A 96 19.17 16.76 -7.67
N GLY A 97 18.75 16.54 -6.41
CA GLY A 97 17.69 17.33 -5.74
C GLY A 97 16.24 16.83 -5.95
N ALA A 98 16.01 15.57 -6.31
CA ALA A 98 14.66 15.01 -6.46
C ALA A 98 14.41 13.81 -5.53
N SER A 99 13.36 13.89 -4.71
CA SER A 99 12.79 12.78 -3.96
C SER A 99 12.04 11.79 -4.87
N VAL A 100 11.66 10.63 -4.33
CA VAL A 100 10.77 9.71 -5.05
C VAL A 100 9.39 10.35 -5.11
N ASP A 101 9.06 10.88 -6.28
CA ASP A 101 7.76 11.47 -6.59
C ASP A 101 7.10 10.61 -7.67
N ILE A 102 6.06 9.87 -7.26
CA ILE A 102 5.36 8.91 -8.10
C ILE A 102 3.89 9.30 -8.26
N ALA A 103 3.35 9.12 -9.45
CA ALA A 103 1.93 9.31 -9.69
C ALA A 103 1.19 8.00 -9.40
N VAL A 104 0.34 8.02 -8.37
CA VAL A 104 -0.50 6.88 -7.97
C VAL A 104 -1.96 7.26 -8.21
N SER A 105 -2.71 6.37 -8.86
CA SER A 105 -4.16 6.52 -8.99
C SER A 105 -4.86 5.22 -8.60
N PHE A 106 -5.91 5.33 -7.80
CA PHE A 106 -6.72 4.20 -7.39
C PHE A 106 -7.27 3.44 -8.60
N ASP A 107 -7.14 2.12 -8.61
CA ASP A 107 -7.76 1.24 -9.60
C ASP A 107 -8.90 0.44 -8.99
N HIS A 108 -8.60 -0.44 -8.04
CA HIS A 108 -9.60 -1.22 -7.32
C HIS A 108 -9.06 -1.80 -6.01
N LEU A 109 -9.99 -2.25 -5.17
CA LEU A 109 -9.72 -3.03 -3.97
C LEU A 109 -10.13 -4.49 -4.24
N ASP A 110 -9.18 -5.44 -4.15
CA ASP A 110 -9.44 -6.88 -4.24
C ASP A 110 -9.52 -7.47 -2.83
N SER A 111 -10.74 -7.64 -2.34
CA SER A 111 -11.02 -8.30 -1.06
C SER A 111 -11.25 -9.80 -1.25
N PRO A 112 -10.63 -10.68 -0.44
CA PRO A 112 -10.98 -12.10 -0.44
C PRO A 112 -12.44 -12.34 -0.02
N ALA A 113 -13.03 -13.42 -0.55
CA ALA A 113 -14.31 -13.92 -0.02
C ALA A 113 -14.18 -14.39 1.44
N TYR A 114 -13.01 -14.91 1.82
CA TYR A 114 -12.69 -15.36 3.19
C TYR A 114 -11.26 -14.95 3.56
N TYR A 115 -11.10 -14.29 4.72
CA TYR A 115 -9.83 -13.75 5.23
C TYR A 115 -8.94 -14.80 5.93
N ASN A 116 -8.83 -16.01 5.36
CA ASN A 116 -8.08 -17.11 5.99
C ASN A 116 -6.61 -17.19 5.54
N TYR A 117 -6.30 -16.70 4.32
CA TYR A 117 -4.99 -16.89 3.69
C TYR A 117 -4.46 -15.64 2.98
N ARG A 118 -5.29 -14.59 2.85
CA ARG A 118 -4.92 -13.29 2.30
C ARG A 118 -5.79 -12.21 2.93
N THR A 119 -5.29 -10.99 2.92
CA THR A 119 -6.04 -9.78 3.23
C THR A 119 -6.42 -9.06 1.93
N ASP A 120 -6.95 -7.84 2.04
CA ASP A 120 -7.25 -6.99 0.90
C ASP A 120 -5.98 -6.57 0.15
N TYR A 121 -6.04 -6.56 -1.18
CA TYR A 121 -5.03 -5.92 -2.01
C TYR A 121 -5.58 -4.62 -2.60
N LEU A 122 -4.87 -3.53 -2.37
CA LEU A 122 -5.16 -2.25 -3.00
C LEU A 122 -4.34 -2.12 -4.28
N TYR A 123 -5.01 -2.22 -5.42
CA TYR A 123 -4.41 -2.02 -6.73
C TYR A 123 -4.51 -0.55 -7.15
N CYS A 124 -3.38 -0.02 -7.61
CA CYS A 124 -3.25 1.31 -8.16
C CYS A 124 -2.60 1.26 -9.54
N LYS A 125 -2.93 2.24 -10.41
CA LYS A 125 -2.20 2.45 -11.66
C LYS A 125 -1.01 3.35 -11.39
N ILE A 126 0.16 2.83 -11.71
CA ILE A 126 1.45 3.53 -11.57
C ILE A 126 2.25 3.27 -12.84
N SER A 127 3.01 4.26 -13.31
CA SER A 127 3.87 4.06 -14.48
C SER A 127 5.05 3.15 -14.15
N ARG A 128 5.51 2.34 -15.11
CA ARG A 128 6.72 1.52 -14.94
C ARG A 128 7.92 2.39 -14.56
N ARG A 129 8.05 3.56 -15.20
CA ARG A 129 9.10 4.53 -14.89
C ARG A 129 9.13 4.88 -13.40
N ASP A 130 7.99 5.18 -12.82
CA ASP A 130 7.91 5.64 -11.44
C ASP A 130 8.31 4.53 -10.46
N VAL A 131 7.83 3.30 -10.67
CA VAL A 131 8.25 2.15 -9.84
C VAL A 131 9.73 1.82 -10.01
N LEU A 132 10.26 1.87 -11.24
CA LEU A 132 11.68 1.64 -11.47
C LEU A 132 12.55 2.77 -10.89
N ARG A 133 12.03 4.01 -10.79
CA ARG A 133 12.70 5.09 -10.06
C ARG A 133 12.73 4.83 -8.54
N CYS A 134 11.67 4.25 -7.97
CA CYS A 134 11.71 3.76 -6.58
C CYS A 134 12.82 2.72 -6.39
N GLY A 135 12.92 1.75 -7.32
CA GLY A 135 13.98 0.75 -7.30
C GLY A 135 15.37 1.35 -7.47
N ALA A 136 15.54 2.34 -8.35
CA ALA A 136 16.81 3.04 -8.54
C ALA A 136 17.21 3.87 -7.30
N TRP A 137 16.24 4.49 -6.62
CA TRP A 137 16.47 5.14 -5.33
C TRP A 137 17.03 4.12 -4.33
N LEU A 138 16.34 2.98 -4.19
CA LEU A 138 16.74 1.91 -3.29
C LEU A 138 18.15 1.38 -3.62
N GLU A 139 18.44 1.13 -4.90
CA GLU A 139 19.76 0.69 -5.38
C GLU A 139 20.87 1.69 -5.03
N SER A 140 20.58 3.00 -5.05
CA SER A 140 21.55 4.03 -4.70
C SER A 140 21.88 4.09 -3.20
N ARG A 141 20.96 3.63 -2.35
CA ARG A 141 21.15 3.54 -0.88
C ARG A 141 21.79 2.22 -0.48
N ASP A 142 21.27 1.12 -1.01
CA ASP A 142 21.81 -0.21 -0.84
C ASP A 142 21.58 -1.03 -2.11
N LYS A 143 22.67 -1.18 -2.87
CA LYS A 143 22.69 -1.85 -4.17
C LYS A 143 22.11 -3.26 -4.14
N ASN A 144 22.26 -4.01 -3.04
CA ASN A 144 21.84 -5.40 -2.99
C ASN A 144 20.50 -5.60 -2.27
N TYR A 145 19.94 -4.55 -1.63
CA TYR A 145 18.77 -4.71 -0.77
C TYR A 145 17.57 -5.33 -1.49
N PHE A 146 17.24 -4.86 -2.69
CA PHE A 146 16.11 -5.41 -3.44
C PHE A 146 16.29 -6.91 -3.76
N ALA A 147 17.50 -7.31 -4.17
CA ALA A 147 17.80 -8.71 -4.46
C ALA A 147 17.71 -9.58 -3.20
N ASP A 148 18.25 -9.10 -2.07
CA ASP A 148 18.17 -9.80 -0.80
C ASP A 148 16.73 -9.87 -0.28
N TYR A 149 15.93 -8.81 -0.48
CA TYR A 149 14.50 -8.76 -0.18
C TYR A 149 13.73 -9.81 -0.98
N VAL A 150 13.87 -9.81 -2.31
CA VAL A 150 13.27 -10.80 -3.23
C VAL A 150 13.65 -12.22 -2.83
N TYR A 151 14.94 -12.47 -2.56
CA TYR A 151 15.43 -13.77 -2.12
C TYR A 151 14.76 -14.24 -0.82
N GLY A 152 14.56 -13.32 0.13
CA GLY A 152 13.91 -13.59 1.41
C GLY A 152 12.42 -13.90 1.26
N VAL A 153 11.65 -13.01 0.62
CA VAL A 153 10.18 -13.12 0.54
C VAL A 153 9.72 -14.24 -0.40
N LEU A 154 10.51 -14.54 -1.44
CA LEU A 154 10.23 -15.64 -2.36
C LEU A 154 11.02 -16.91 -2.03
N LYS A 155 11.64 -17.02 -0.84
CA LYS A 155 12.28 -18.28 -0.45
C LYS A 155 11.22 -19.38 -0.30
N PRO A 156 11.34 -20.53 -1.01
CA PRO A 156 10.43 -21.64 -0.81
C PRO A 156 10.46 -22.13 0.65
N ARG A 157 9.28 -22.38 1.22
CA ARG A 157 9.11 -22.91 2.58
C ARG A 157 8.03 -23.98 2.58
N SER A 158 7.97 -24.80 3.63
CA SER A 158 6.95 -25.84 3.72
C SER A 158 5.56 -25.23 3.59
N GLY A 159 4.76 -25.69 2.62
CA GLY A 159 3.42 -25.18 2.35
C GLY A 159 3.35 -23.89 1.52
N PHE A 160 4.49 -23.35 1.05
CA PHE A 160 4.52 -22.16 0.18
C PHE A 160 5.60 -22.31 -0.88
N ILE A 161 5.15 -22.42 -2.13
CA ILE A 161 6.00 -22.41 -3.32
C ILE A 161 5.69 -21.11 -4.05
N PRO A 162 6.64 -20.16 -4.11
CA PRO A 162 6.43 -18.91 -4.80
C PRO A 162 6.33 -19.13 -6.32
N ARG A 163 5.54 -18.28 -6.97
CA ARG A 163 5.36 -18.31 -8.42
C ARG A 163 6.62 -17.89 -9.18
N TYR A 164 7.34 -16.91 -8.64
CA TYR A 164 8.56 -16.37 -9.25
C TYR A 164 9.79 -16.97 -8.59
N ASP A 165 10.90 -17.04 -9.34
CA ASP A 165 12.19 -17.44 -8.79
C ASP A 165 12.63 -16.43 -7.71
N ASN A 166 13.34 -16.88 -6.69
CA ASN A 166 13.82 -16.01 -5.62
C ASN A 166 15.18 -15.37 -5.92
N ASP A 167 15.76 -15.70 -7.07
CA ASP A 167 16.93 -15.04 -7.63
C ASP A 167 16.50 -14.09 -8.77
N ILE A 168 16.60 -12.79 -8.52
CA ILE A 168 16.22 -11.74 -9.47
C ILE A 168 17.01 -11.81 -10.78
N ASP A 169 18.25 -12.30 -10.75
CA ASP A 169 19.08 -12.39 -11.96
C ASP A 169 18.56 -13.48 -12.93
N ARG A 170 17.59 -14.29 -12.51
CA ARG A 170 16.88 -15.28 -13.33
C ARG A 170 15.54 -14.81 -13.85
N TRP A 171 15.11 -13.62 -13.45
CA TRP A 171 13.87 -13.05 -13.96
C TRP A 171 14.05 -12.62 -15.40
N GLU A 172 12.92 -12.48 -16.08
CA GLU A 172 12.88 -11.84 -17.38
C GLU A 172 13.25 -10.35 -17.29
N ASP A 173 13.45 -9.74 -18.46
CA ASP A 173 13.69 -8.30 -18.56
C ASP A 173 12.59 -7.51 -17.84
N CYS A 174 12.98 -6.47 -17.11
CA CYS A 174 12.07 -5.65 -16.31
C CYS A 174 10.94 -4.98 -17.10
N SER A 175 11.10 -4.82 -18.42
CA SER A 175 10.02 -4.37 -19.31
C SER A 175 8.84 -5.35 -19.37
N ALA A 176 9.09 -6.64 -19.11
CA ALA A 176 8.08 -7.70 -19.10
C ALA A 176 7.53 -7.98 -17.70
N TRP A 177 8.09 -7.38 -16.64
CA TRP A 177 7.64 -7.63 -15.27
C TRP A 177 6.15 -7.33 -15.12
N SER A 178 5.46 -8.27 -14.46
CA SER A 178 4.07 -8.14 -14.07
C SER A 178 3.88 -7.17 -12.91
N GLY A 179 2.63 -6.74 -12.67
CA GLY A 179 2.30 -5.87 -11.52
C GLY A 179 2.75 -6.44 -10.17
N VAL A 180 2.78 -7.78 -10.00
CA VAL A 180 3.26 -8.43 -8.77
C VAL A 180 4.78 -8.36 -8.63
N GLN A 181 5.55 -8.42 -9.71
CA GLN A 181 7.00 -8.22 -9.62
C GLN A 181 7.33 -6.75 -9.34
N LEU A 182 6.54 -5.82 -9.90
CA LEU A 182 6.67 -4.39 -9.63
C LEU A 182 6.24 -4.03 -8.19
N SER A 183 5.24 -4.69 -7.62
CA SER A 183 4.83 -4.46 -6.23
C SER A 183 5.95 -4.78 -5.25
N LEU A 184 6.72 -5.84 -5.51
CA LEU A 184 7.87 -6.21 -4.69
C LEU A 184 8.91 -5.07 -4.59
N VAL A 185 9.00 -4.19 -5.59
CA VAL A 185 9.87 -3.01 -5.54
C VAL A 185 9.37 -2.01 -4.51
N LEU A 186 8.06 -1.76 -4.48
CA LEU A 186 7.42 -0.86 -3.52
C LEU A 186 7.45 -1.45 -2.10
N ASP A 187 7.18 -2.75 -1.96
CA ASP A 187 7.27 -3.47 -0.69
C ASP A 187 8.70 -3.44 -0.14
N ALA A 188 9.71 -3.65 -1.00
CA ALA A 188 11.11 -3.57 -0.61
C ALA A 188 11.50 -2.15 -0.19
N LEU A 189 11.04 -1.12 -0.89
CA LEU A 189 11.32 0.26 -0.53
C LEU A 189 10.72 0.61 0.83
N GLN A 190 9.44 0.32 1.06
CA GLN A 190 8.83 0.55 2.37
C GLN A 190 9.55 -0.23 3.47
N SER A 191 9.85 -1.51 3.25
CA SER A 191 10.60 -2.32 4.21
C SER A 191 12.00 -1.77 4.50
N TYR A 192 12.67 -1.17 3.50
CA TYR A 192 13.94 -0.50 3.70
C TYR A 192 13.77 0.72 4.63
N LEU A 193 12.81 1.60 4.32
CA LEU A 193 12.53 2.82 5.08
C LEU A 193 12.19 2.49 6.54
N GLU A 194 11.30 1.52 6.79
CA GLU A 194 10.93 1.06 8.13
C GLU A 194 12.15 0.61 8.95
N ARG A 195 13.17 0.03 8.29
CA ARG A 195 14.37 -0.49 8.96
C ARG A 195 15.44 0.57 9.19
N THR A 196 15.56 1.55 8.31
CA THR A 196 16.70 2.49 8.33
C THR A 196 16.34 3.87 8.84
N GLU A 197 15.12 4.33 8.62
CA GLU A 197 14.68 5.69 8.95
C GLU A 197 13.84 5.76 10.24
N ASP A 198 13.56 4.61 10.88
CA ASP A 198 12.70 4.52 12.09
C ASP A 198 11.31 5.14 11.86
N VAL A 199 10.77 4.94 10.66
CA VAL A 199 9.46 5.46 10.25
C VAL A 199 8.39 4.41 10.43
N TYR A 200 7.17 4.85 10.77
CA TYR A 200 6.03 3.95 10.76
C TYR A 200 5.71 3.49 9.31
N PRO A 201 5.25 2.24 9.12
CA PRO A 201 4.66 1.79 7.87
C PRO A 201 3.58 2.77 7.39
N ALA A 202 3.45 2.93 6.08
CA ALA A 202 2.50 3.87 5.47
C ALA A 202 1.05 3.67 5.98
N ASP A 203 0.64 2.44 6.28
CA ASP A 203 -0.68 2.12 6.85
C ASP A 203 -0.92 2.73 8.23
N LEU A 204 0.10 2.72 9.10
CA LEU A 204 0.01 3.31 10.44
C LEU A 204 0.04 4.83 10.35
N SER A 205 0.96 5.40 9.57
CA SER A 205 1.01 6.85 9.32
C SER A 205 -0.29 7.37 8.71
N PHE A 206 -0.93 6.59 7.83
CA PHE A 206 -2.23 6.95 7.26
C PHE A 206 -3.33 6.95 8.32
N THR A 207 -3.31 5.99 9.24
CA THR A 207 -4.30 5.92 10.33
C THR A 207 -4.15 7.12 11.28
N GLU A 208 -2.91 7.50 11.61
CA GLU A 208 -2.62 8.73 12.37
C GLU A 208 -3.09 9.98 11.61
N TYR A 209 -2.79 10.07 10.31
CA TYR A 209 -3.28 11.13 9.45
C TYR A 209 -4.81 11.26 9.50
N LEU A 210 -5.55 10.15 9.40
CA LEU A 210 -7.01 10.17 9.47
C LEU A 210 -7.53 10.71 10.81
N ASN A 211 -6.93 10.27 11.93
CA ASN A 211 -7.26 10.73 13.27
C ASN A 211 -7.06 12.25 13.45
N GLU A 212 -5.97 12.79 12.91
CA GLU A 212 -5.62 14.21 13.08
C GLU A 212 -6.41 15.15 12.17
N SER A 213 -6.85 14.66 11.01
CA SER A 213 -7.36 15.51 9.93
C SER A 213 -8.87 15.47 9.75
N SER A 214 -9.58 14.63 10.53
CA SER A 214 -11.05 14.41 10.44
C SER A 214 -11.53 14.22 9.00
N GLN A 215 -10.73 13.54 8.17
CA GLN A 215 -10.94 13.43 6.73
C GLN A 215 -12.11 12.55 6.33
N ILE A 216 -12.69 11.84 7.31
CA ILE A 216 -13.83 10.95 7.15
C ILE A 216 -14.79 11.24 8.32
N ALA A 217 -16.05 11.49 7.99
CA ALA A 217 -17.14 11.43 8.95
C ALA A 217 -17.77 10.03 8.82
N ILE A 218 -17.49 9.13 9.78
CA ILE A 218 -17.99 7.75 9.70
C ILE A 218 -19.52 7.68 9.63
N TRP A 219 -20.18 8.68 10.21
CA TRP A 219 -21.63 8.83 10.21
C TRP A 219 -22.25 8.82 8.80
N ASP A 220 -21.56 9.38 7.80
CA ASP A 220 -22.02 9.39 6.40
C ASP A 220 -22.11 7.98 5.79
N TYR A 221 -21.51 7.00 6.47
CA TYR A 221 -21.46 5.60 6.09
C TYR A 221 -22.31 4.71 7.00
N MET A 222 -22.90 5.27 8.06
CA MET A 222 -23.77 4.53 8.97
C MET A 222 -25.23 4.67 8.55
N GLU A 223 -25.92 3.54 8.41
CA GLU A 223 -27.36 3.50 8.13
C GLU A 223 -28.08 2.88 9.32
N ARG A 224 -29.01 3.63 9.93
CA ARG A 224 -29.88 3.05 10.96
C ARG A 224 -30.66 1.88 10.38
N ARG A 225 -30.62 0.75 11.07
CA ARG A 225 -31.52 -0.36 10.80
C ARG A 225 -32.95 0.11 11.08
N ALA A 226 -33.86 -0.16 10.15
CA ALA A 226 -35.27 0.01 10.43
C ALA A 226 -35.63 -0.90 11.63
N ALA A 227 -36.34 -0.34 12.61
CA ALA A 227 -36.85 -1.12 13.73
C ALA A 227 -37.63 -2.34 13.20
N LYS A 228 -37.26 -3.53 13.68
CA LYS A 228 -37.98 -4.78 13.36
C LYS A 228 -39.35 -4.80 14.00
#